data_AF-A0A812RNZ2-F1
#
_entry.id   AF-A0A812RNZ2-F1
#
_cell.length_a   1.000
_cell.length_b   1.000
_cell.length_c   1.000
_cell.angle_alpha   90.00
_cell.angle_beta   90.00
_cell.angle_gamma   90.00
#
_symmetry.space_group_name_H-M   'P 1'
#
loop_
_entity.id
_entity.type
_entity.pdbx_description
1 polymer ?
#
loop_
_entity_poly.entity_id
_entity_poly.type
_entity_poly.pdbx_seq_one_letter_code
_entity_poly.pdbx_strand_id
1 'polypeptide(L)'
;MGGRAAKAKCAEVQSGPAGRLGNGTPQILRFLLDIEAVEEVARQAVKQSSPGVQAAPPIRSVRGTDQREYTKEHEAAAAKIGAVARGSATRWQVKQDYHETGGLVQGDPVEPPLLGFADYAERNPSMPSVPDSIRFKVRDVTKRNVLKQLGHKEDLSWSTFETLASRLLEEVSGTGGESLPPGPKKQMSMAHLFNDEGAQRAETTAEAAEGFIARRQDQYLLGKYQMVAVPAMADYDSAFGEVPRSQDSQNSPNQEFHPIVNLDCDGPEGFQGWFWVLHAAAPNIGESAQADDFLAYSVEEEGDISSPTRTESVRSTASTASRCCWKERLARPTRRLDEDLYIQDLRRLWRNVLVAMRHLQVEDIILFPFGMGAFLRHLHLNDDRYEDANSMRRLKRRIADELMKAIVDICLPQSKPVNPQATPSTRVHLCLVCVNPESIENHNSFVQAAAAQAKNCPALKDVLRLRKNVDSLQLAHELSKGSGKLRPLKVALLNGANRKLCGNHWFQSGARYAIDENLHRRSASLSRASLLVNFDTEPRPRRATQLQETVRFFRGTVVDLAKVDACV
;
A
#
# COMPACT_ATOMS: atom_id res chain seq x y z
N MET A 1 -43.48 34.67 37.96
CA MET A 1 -42.01 34.53 38.17
C MET A 1 -41.37 34.42 36.79
N GLY A 2 -40.90 35.56 36.27
CA GLY A 2 -40.51 35.75 34.87
C GLY A 2 -38.99 35.87 34.72
N GLY A 3 -38.50 35.38 33.58
CA GLY A 3 -37.10 35.06 33.33
C GLY A 3 -36.13 36.24 33.17
N ARG A 4 -34.85 35.89 33.12
CA ARG A 4 -33.76 36.76 32.67
C ARG A 4 -32.92 36.02 31.63
N ALA A 5 -32.92 36.56 30.42
CA ALA A 5 -31.98 36.28 29.36
C ALA A 5 -30.71 37.12 29.56
N ALA A 6 -29.53 36.50 29.40
CA ALA A 6 -28.25 37.19 29.37
C ALA A 6 -27.78 37.35 27.92
N LYS A 7 -27.55 38.60 27.50
CA LYS A 7 -26.90 38.99 26.24
C LYS A 7 -25.38 38.98 26.44
N ALA A 8 -24.66 38.34 25.52
CA ALA A 8 -23.20 38.45 25.41
C ALA A 8 -22.83 39.72 24.62
N LYS A 9 -21.84 40.47 25.12
CA LYS A 9 -21.20 41.62 24.45
C LYS A 9 -19.88 41.16 23.82
N CYS A 10 -19.69 41.48 22.54
CA CYS A 10 -18.39 41.42 21.84
C CYS A 10 -17.40 42.42 22.46
N ALA A 11 -16.14 42.00 22.58
CA ALA A 11 -15.02 42.86 22.98
C ALA A 11 -14.24 43.29 21.73
N GLU A 12 -14.04 44.61 21.60
CA GLU A 12 -13.13 45.27 20.67
C GLU A 12 -11.67 45.00 21.05
N VAL A 13 -10.84 44.74 20.03
CA VAL A 13 -9.38 44.67 20.15
C VAL A 13 -8.81 46.06 19.83
N GLN A 14 -8.18 46.69 20.82
CA GLN A 14 -7.43 47.94 20.67
C GLN A 14 -6.01 47.66 20.15
N SER A 15 -5.61 48.42 19.14
CA SER A 15 -4.28 48.45 18.54
C SER A 15 -3.29 49.29 19.38
N GLY A 16 -2.13 48.71 19.71
CA GLY A 16 -0.98 49.39 20.33
C GLY A 16 0.25 49.47 19.38
N PRO A 17 1.24 50.34 19.69
CA PRO A 17 2.01 51.06 18.68
C PRO A 17 3.33 50.40 18.23
N ALA A 18 3.75 50.82 17.03
CA ALA A 18 4.92 50.36 16.30
C ALA A 18 6.26 50.70 16.98
N GLY A 19 7.06 49.66 17.26
CA GLY A 19 8.46 49.75 17.65
C GLY A 19 9.41 49.60 16.45
N ARG A 20 10.45 50.44 16.41
CA ARG A 20 11.48 50.56 15.37
C ARG A 20 12.25 49.26 15.14
N LEU A 21 12.40 48.85 13.88
CA LEU A 21 13.30 47.79 13.44
C LEU A 21 14.67 48.38 13.10
N GLY A 22 15.71 47.82 13.76
CA GLY A 22 17.11 48.06 13.43
C GLY A 22 17.55 47.24 12.21
N ASN A 23 18.48 47.81 11.45
CA ASN A 23 19.08 47.24 10.26
C ASN A 23 19.81 45.92 10.56
N GLY A 24 19.29 44.83 10.01
CA GLY A 24 19.97 43.54 9.89
C GLY A 24 19.61 42.92 8.55
N THR A 25 20.47 43.09 7.55
CA THR A 25 20.33 42.51 6.21
C THR A 25 20.49 40.98 6.29
N PRO A 26 19.50 40.15 5.90
CA PRO A 26 19.68 38.70 5.90
C PRO A 26 20.29 38.20 4.58
N GLN A 27 21.16 37.20 4.71
CA GLN A 27 21.90 36.48 3.66
C GLN A 27 21.04 35.74 2.60
N ILE A 28 19.75 36.08 2.46
CA ILE A 28 18.79 35.39 1.59
C ILE A 28 18.94 35.80 0.12
N LEU A 29 19.48 36.99 -0.16
CA LEU A 29 19.73 37.45 -1.54
C LEU A 29 20.92 36.77 -2.22
N ARG A 30 21.77 36.04 -1.49
CA ARG A 30 22.89 35.29 -2.08
C ARG A 30 22.47 33.92 -2.62
N PHE A 31 21.39 33.33 -2.09
CA PHE A 31 20.87 32.04 -2.54
C PHE A 31 20.00 32.13 -3.80
N LEU A 32 19.36 33.27 -4.05
CA LEU A 32 18.52 33.44 -5.25
C LEU A 32 19.34 33.72 -6.52
N LEU A 33 20.53 34.33 -6.39
CA LEU A 33 21.44 34.58 -7.51
C LEU A 33 22.17 33.30 -7.98
N ASP A 34 22.32 32.28 -7.12
CA ASP A 34 22.91 30.99 -7.49
C ASP A 34 21.92 30.06 -8.22
N ILE A 35 20.61 30.23 -8.04
CA ILE A 35 19.61 29.39 -8.71
C ILE A 35 19.48 29.76 -10.19
N GLU A 36 19.49 31.06 -10.53
CA GLU A 36 19.48 31.50 -11.94
C GLU A 36 20.77 31.10 -12.67
N ALA A 37 21.92 31.14 -12.00
CA ALA A 37 23.19 30.67 -12.56
C ALA A 37 23.19 29.16 -12.83
N VAL A 38 22.60 28.35 -11.94
CA VAL A 38 22.48 26.89 -12.13
C VAL A 38 21.48 26.53 -13.24
N GLU A 39 20.37 27.27 -13.36
CA GLU A 39 19.43 27.08 -14.47
C GLU A 39 20.01 27.47 -15.83
N GLU A 40 20.82 28.53 -15.89
CA GLU A 40 21.45 28.98 -17.14
C GLU A 40 22.56 27.99 -17.57
N VAL A 41 23.34 27.44 -16.62
CA VAL A 41 24.32 26.36 -16.89
C VAL A 41 23.61 25.09 -17.38
N ALA A 42 22.45 24.74 -16.82
CA ALA A 42 21.66 23.60 -17.28
C ALA A 42 21.06 23.83 -18.68
N ARG A 43 20.58 25.04 -19.01
CA ARG A 43 20.09 25.39 -20.35
C ARG A 43 21.22 25.40 -21.40
N GLN A 44 22.41 25.85 -21.02
CA GLN A 44 23.57 25.83 -21.90
C GLN A 44 24.09 24.40 -22.14
N ALA A 45 24.05 23.53 -21.12
CA ALA A 45 24.38 22.12 -21.25
C ALA A 45 23.43 21.37 -22.21
N VAL A 46 22.15 21.72 -22.22
CA VAL A 46 21.15 21.14 -23.15
C VAL A 46 21.30 21.69 -24.58
N LYS A 47 21.75 22.93 -24.76
CA LYS A 47 22.02 23.51 -26.09
C LYS A 47 23.32 23.02 -26.74
N GLN A 48 24.29 22.53 -25.95
CA GLN A 48 25.58 22.05 -26.47
C GLN A 48 25.62 20.54 -26.76
N SER A 49 24.61 19.77 -26.38
CA SER A 49 24.52 18.34 -26.72
C SER A 49 23.78 18.12 -28.04
N SER A 50 24.37 18.56 -29.16
CA SER A 50 24.05 18.04 -30.50
C SER A 50 25.21 18.30 -31.46
N PRO A 51 26.03 17.27 -31.71
CA PRO A 51 26.36 16.94 -33.09
C PRO A 51 25.98 15.48 -33.39
N GLY A 52 25.54 15.27 -34.63
CA GLY A 52 24.91 14.04 -35.11
C GLY A 52 25.62 12.75 -34.71
N VAL A 53 24.87 11.87 -34.03
CA VAL A 53 25.23 10.47 -33.84
C VAL A 53 25.16 9.81 -35.22
N GLN A 54 26.30 9.69 -35.89
CA GLN A 54 26.46 8.73 -36.98
C GLN A 54 26.17 7.34 -36.40
N ALA A 55 25.31 6.58 -37.07
CA ALA A 55 25.00 5.21 -36.71
C ALA A 55 26.31 4.43 -36.55
N ALA A 56 26.52 3.84 -35.36
CA ALA A 56 27.66 2.97 -35.12
C ALA A 56 27.69 1.88 -36.20
N PRO A 57 28.86 1.58 -36.79
CA PRO A 57 28.98 0.50 -37.76
C PRO A 57 28.49 -0.81 -37.13
N PRO A 58 27.86 -1.71 -37.91
CA PRO A 58 27.38 -2.98 -37.40
C PRO A 58 28.54 -3.71 -36.74
N ILE A 59 28.35 -4.07 -35.46
CA ILE A 59 29.31 -4.85 -34.69
C ILE A 59 29.59 -6.13 -35.49
N ARG A 60 30.79 -6.22 -36.09
CA ARG A 60 31.27 -7.44 -36.74
C ARG A 60 31.24 -8.54 -35.69
N SER A 61 30.50 -9.62 -35.96
CA SER A 61 30.49 -10.78 -35.07
C SER A 61 31.93 -11.28 -34.94
N VAL A 62 32.48 -11.20 -33.74
CA VAL A 62 33.78 -11.81 -33.42
C VAL A 62 33.55 -13.33 -33.45
N ARG A 63 33.68 -13.93 -34.62
CA ARG A 63 33.77 -15.39 -34.78
C ARG A 63 35.13 -15.79 -34.22
N GLY A 64 35.17 -16.28 -32.99
CA GLY A 64 36.40 -16.80 -32.40
C GLY A 64 36.48 -16.84 -30.88
N THR A 65 35.49 -16.31 -30.15
CA THR A 65 35.47 -16.47 -28.69
C THR A 65 34.70 -17.72 -28.31
N ASP A 66 35.36 -18.63 -27.59
CA ASP A 66 34.76 -19.79 -26.93
C ASP A 66 33.37 -19.43 -26.40
N GLN A 67 32.35 -20.15 -26.87
CA GLN A 67 31.00 -20.04 -26.35
C GLN A 67 31.05 -20.51 -24.89
N ARG A 68 31.28 -19.58 -23.97
CA ARG A 68 31.08 -19.85 -22.55
C ARG A 68 29.62 -20.25 -22.39
N GLU A 69 29.39 -21.49 -21.98
CA GLU A 69 28.07 -21.98 -21.66
C GLU A 69 27.46 -21.05 -20.60
N TYR A 70 26.28 -20.51 -20.91
CA TYR A 70 25.51 -19.76 -19.94
C TYR A 70 25.04 -20.75 -18.87
N THR A 71 25.47 -20.55 -17.62
CA THR A 71 24.97 -21.32 -16.50
C THR A 71 23.51 -20.96 -16.22
N LYS A 72 22.78 -21.83 -15.52
CA LYS A 72 21.43 -21.54 -15.03
C LYS A 72 21.36 -20.25 -14.20
N GLU A 73 22.45 -19.91 -13.50
CA GLU A 73 22.57 -18.66 -12.76
C GLU A 73 22.59 -17.44 -13.68
N HIS A 74 23.31 -17.51 -14.82
CA HIS A 74 23.29 -16.44 -15.81
C HIS A 74 21.92 -16.28 -16.47
N GLU A 75 21.21 -17.38 -16.76
CA GLU A 75 19.84 -17.33 -17.28
C GLU A 75 18.86 -16.71 -16.26
N ALA A 76 18.96 -17.09 -14.99
CA ALA A 76 18.17 -16.52 -13.91
C ALA A 76 18.48 -15.02 -13.72
N ALA A 77 19.76 -14.64 -13.77
CA ALA A 77 20.18 -13.25 -13.71
C ALA A 77 19.67 -12.44 -14.91
N ALA A 78 19.77 -12.98 -16.13
CA ALA A 78 19.25 -12.35 -17.35
C ALA A 78 17.72 -12.20 -17.30
N ALA A 79 17.00 -13.20 -16.79
CA ALA A 79 15.56 -13.13 -16.57
C ALA A 79 15.20 -12.05 -15.54
N LYS A 80 15.96 -11.96 -14.43
CA LYS A 80 15.82 -10.92 -13.39
C LYS A 80 16.08 -9.53 -13.98
N ILE A 81 17.18 -9.33 -14.71
CA ILE A 81 17.51 -8.06 -15.38
C ILE A 81 16.41 -7.68 -16.38
N GLY A 82 15.95 -8.64 -17.20
CA GLY A 82 14.87 -8.41 -18.16
C GLY A 82 13.55 -8.03 -17.48
N ALA A 83 13.21 -8.66 -16.35
CA ALA A 83 12.03 -8.31 -15.57
C ALA A 83 12.14 -6.90 -14.95
N VAL A 84 13.31 -6.56 -14.40
CA VAL A 84 13.58 -5.22 -13.86
C VAL A 84 13.50 -4.15 -14.95
N ALA A 85 14.11 -4.39 -16.12
CA ALA A 85 14.09 -3.47 -17.24
C ALA A 85 12.66 -3.25 -17.79
N ARG A 86 11.90 -4.34 -18.02
CA ARG A 86 10.50 -4.25 -18.44
C ARG A 86 9.63 -3.54 -17.41
N GLY A 87 9.81 -3.85 -16.13
CA GLY A 87 9.11 -3.18 -15.04
C GLY A 87 9.43 -1.69 -14.99
N SER A 88 10.70 -1.31 -15.19
CA SER A 88 11.12 0.10 -15.20
C SER A 88 10.58 0.86 -16.41
N ALA A 89 10.63 0.27 -17.61
CA ALA A 89 10.04 0.86 -18.82
C ALA A 89 8.52 1.04 -18.67
N THR A 90 7.83 0.01 -18.18
CA THR A 90 6.38 0.06 -17.90
C THR A 90 6.06 1.14 -16.88
N ARG A 91 6.82 1.23 -15.77
CA ARG A 91 6.63 2.29 -14.76
C ARG A 91 6.88 3.69 -15.31
N TRP A 92 7.85 3.84 -16.22
CA TRP A 92 8.15 5.11 -16.86
C TRP A 92 7.05 5.51 -17.85
N GLN A 93 6.56 4.56 -18.65
CA GLN A 93 5.40 4.77 -19.53
C GLN A 93 4.16 5.14 -18.73
N VAL A 94 3.84 4.38 -17.67
CA VAL A 94 2.72 4.71 -16.76
C VAL A 94 2.87 6.11 -16.18
N LYS A 95 4.09 6.56 -15.86
CA LYS A 95 4.34 7.93 -15.40
C LYS A 95 4.07 8.95 -16.50
N GLN A 96 4.53 8.71 -17.73
CA GLN A 96 4.25 9.59 -18.86
C GLN A 96 2.75 9.65 -19.15
N ASP A 97 2.10 8.50 -19.29
CA ASP A 97 0.67 8.38 -19.51
C ASP A 97 -0.09 9.12 -18.39
N TYR A 98 0.32 8.96 -17.13
CA TYR A 98 -0.30 9.66 -15.99
C TYR A 98 -0.22 11.19 -16.09
N HIS A 99 0.88 11.73 -16.65
CA HIS A 99 1.04 13.17 -16.86
C HIS A 99 0.37 13.65 -18.15
N GLU A 100 0.37 12.84 -19.21
CA GLU A 100 -0.08 13.21 -20.55
C GLU A 100 -1.60 12.99 -20.75
N THR A 101 -2.16 11.92 -20.19
CA THR A 101 -3.61 11.60 -20.28
C THR A 101 -4.48 12.37 -19.29
N GLY A 102 -3.88 13.23 -18.44
CA GLY A 102 -4.61 14.09 -17.50
C GLY A 102 -5.61 15.06 -18.13
N GLY A 103 -5.64 15.18 -19.47
CA GLY A 103 -6.53 16.11 -20.19
C GLY A 103 -7.89 15.58 -20.64
N LEU A 104 -8.19 14.27 -20.57
CA LEU A 104 -9.36 13.71 -21.28
C LEU A 104 -10.32 12.82 -20.48
N VAL A 105 -10.10 12.59 -19.19
CA VAL A 105 -11.06 11.78 -18.43
C VAL A 105 -12.23 12.63 -17.95
N GLN A 106 -13.41 12.29 -18.45
CA GLN A 106 -14.69 12.89 -18.08
C GLN A 106 -15.06 12.53 -16.65
N GLY A 107 -15.08 13.54 -15.78
CA GLY A 107 -15.88 13.52 -14.56
C GLY A 107 -15.17 14.12 -13.37
N ASP A 108 -15.78 15.14 -12.77
CA ASP A 108 -15.38 15.63 -11.46
C ASP A 108 -15.63 14.56 -10.37
N PRO A 109 -14.89 14.60 -9.26
CA PRO A 109 -15.22 13.81 -8.08
C PRO A 109 -16.66 14.05 -7.65
N VAL A 110 -17.45 12.99 -7.53
CA VAL A 110 -18.86 13.08 -7.10
C VAL A 110 -18.91 13.41 -5.62
N GLU A 111 -19.55 14.52 -5.27
CA GLU A 111 -19.70 14.97 -3.89
C GLU A 111 -20.75 14.10 -3.15
N PRO A 112 -20.43 13.49 -2.00
CA PRO A 112 -21.34 12.60 -1.28
C PRO A 112 -22.71 13.21 -0.94
N PRO A 113 -22.83 14.50 -0.55
CA PRO A 113 -24.13 15.13 -0.29
C PRO A 113 -25.08 15.11 -1.49
N LEU A 114 -24.56 15.20 -2.73
CA LEU A 114 -25.37 15.18 -3.94
C LEU A 114 -26.08 13.82 -4.16
N LEU A 115 -25.59 12.76 -3.52
CA LEU A 115 -26.19 11.43 -3.57
C LEU A 115 -27.02 11.09 -2.31
N GLY A 116 -27.21 12.05 -1.41
CA GLY A 116 -27.93 11.87 -0.16
C GLY A 116 -27.11 11.18 0.95
N PHE A 117 -25.77 11.18 0.85
CA PHE A 117 -24.87 10.73 1.91
C PHE A 117 -24.38 11.92 2.77
N ALA A 118 -23.71 11.65 3.90
CA ALA A 118 -23.08 12.69 4.71
C ALA A 118 -21.91 13.35 3.97
N ASP A 119 -21.58 14.60 4.29
CA ASP A 119 -20.38 15.26 3.78
C ASP A 119 -19.11 14.51 4.23
N TYR A 120 -17.97 14.81 3.60
CA TYR A 120 -16.69 14.25 4.00
C TYR A 120 -16.37 14.61 5.45
N ALA A 121 -15.88 13.64 6.21
CA ALA A 121 -15.39 13.88 7.57
C ALA A 121 -14.13 14.77 7.57
N GLU A 122 -13.37 14.73 6.47
CA GLU A 122 -12.24 15.60 6.20
C GLU A 122 -12.01 15.67 4.69
N ARG A 123 -11.66 16.86 4.22
CA ARG A 123 -11.48 17.16 2.81
C ARG A 123 -10.22 18.00 2.61
N ASN A 124 -9.22 17.40 1.98
CA ASN A 124 -8.06 18.11 1.48
C ASN A 124 -8.20 18.37 -0.03
N PRO A 125 -7.73 19.52 -0.55
CA PRO A 125 -7.81 19.83 -1.97
C PRO A 125 -7.02 18.83 -2.82
N SER A 126 -5.87 18.35 -2.33
CA SER A 126 -5.03 17.35 -2.97
C SER A 126 -4.22 16.57 -1.93
N MET A 127 -3.63 15.44 -2.33
CA MET A 127 -2.57 14.81 -1.54
C MET A 127 -1.30 15.70 -1.55
N PRO A 128 -0.48 15.69 -0.49
CA PRO A 128 0.80 16.39 -0.50
C PRO A 128 1.72 15.91 -1.64
N SER A 129 2.28 16.85 -2.40
CA SER A 129 3.31 16.54 -3.38
C SER A 129 4.66 16.43 -2.67
N VAL A 130 5.27 15.24 -2.70
CA VAL A 130 6.55 14.97 -2.04
C VAL A 130 7.60 14.59 -3.08
N PRO A 131 8.66 15.41 -3.24
CA PRO A 131 9.79 15.12 -4.11
C PRO A 131 10.45 13.76 -3.84
N ASP A 132 10.92 13.10 -4.90
CA ASP A 132 11.62 11.81 -4.81
C ASP A 132 12.86 11.88 -3.90
N SER A 133 13.58 13.02 -3.91
CA SER A 133 14.75 13.24 -3.05
C SER A 133 14.41 13.13 -1.57
N ILE A 134 13.27 13.67 -1.14
CA ILE A 134 12.77 13.57 0.24
C ILE A 134 12.35 12.13 0.55
N ARG A 135 11.61 11.48 -0.37
CA ARG A 135 11.19 10.08 -0.20
C ARG A 135 12.38 9.14 -0.02
N PHE A 136 13.42 9.31 -0.83
CA PHE A 136 14.63 8.50 -0.75
C PHE A 136 15.47 8.82 0.49
N LYS A 137 15.56 10.10 0.88
CA LYS A 137 16.20 10.48 2.14
C LYS A 137 15.53 9.79 3.32
N VAL A 138 14.19 9.86 3.43
CA VAL A 138 13.43 9.21 4.48
C VAL A 138 13.58 7.69 4.42
N ARG A 139 13.48 7.08 3.23
CA ARG A 139 13.75 5.64 3.05
C ARG A 139 15.09 5.23 3.64
N ASP A 140 16.15 5.98 3.36
CA ASP A 140 17.51 5.63 3.81
C ASP A 140 17.73 5.88 5.30
N VAL A 141 17.00 6.83 5.90
CA VAL A 141 16.90 6.95 7.37
C VAL A 141 16.15 5.73 7.94
N THR A 142 15.02 5.35 7.36
CA THR A 142 14.21 4.22 7.80
C THR A 142 14.96 2.90 7.72
N LYS A 143 15.75 2.65 6.65
CA LYS A 143 16.67 1.50 6.58
C LYS A 143 17.61 1.41 7.78
N ARG A 144 18.28 2.53 8.10
CA ARG A 144 19.21 2.62 9.24
C ARG A 144 18.48 2.36 10.55
N ASN A 145 17.29 2.93 10.72
CA ASN A 145 16.49 2.73 11.92
C ASN A 145 16.04 1.27 12.07
N VAL A 146 15.61 0.61 10.99
CA VAL A 146 15.27 -0.82 11.00
C VAL A 146 16.46 -1.66 11.46
N LEU A 147 17.64 -1.49 10.87
CA LEU A 147 18.83 -2.26 11.24
C LEU A 147 19.25 -2.00 12.69
N LYS A 148 19.24 -0.74 13.13
CA LYS A 148 19.55 -0.37 14.52
C LYS A 148 18.56 -0.99 15.52
N GLN A 149 17.27 -0.93 15.21
CA GLN A 149 16.22 -1.53 16.04
C GLN A 149 16.34 -3.06 16.11
N LEU A 150 16.88 -3.71 15.08
CA LEU A 150 17.18 -5.14 15.07
C LEU A 150 18.55 -5.49 15.69
N GLY A 151 19.25 -4.54 16.30
CA GLY A 151 20.48 -4.79 17.06
C GLY A 151 21.78 -4.55 16.29
N HIS A 152 21.74 -4.07 15.05
CA HIS A 152 22.94 -3.71 14.31
C HIS A 152 23.59 -2.46 14.90
N LYS A 153 24.88 -2.57 15.28
CA LYS A 153 25.62 -1.51 15.99
C LYS A 153 26.48 -0.63 15.07
N GLU A 154 26.83 -1.13 13.89
CA GLU A 154 27.77 -0.46 12.99
C GLU A 154 27.06 0.50 12.03
N ASP A 155 27.80 1.49 11.51
CA ASP A 155 27.32 2.32 10.43
C ASP A 155 27.45 1.61 9.07
N LEU A 156 26.52 1.92 8.16
CA LEU A 156 26.32 1.29 6.84
C LEU A 156 27.45 1.44 5.81
N SER A 157 28.70 1.68 6.23
CA SER A 157 29.72 2.26 5.36
C SER A 157 30.08 1.47 4.09
N TRP A 158 29.89 0.13 4.06
CA TRP A 158 30.26 -0.68 2.88
C TRP A 158 29.26 -1.78 2.47
N SER A 159 28.22 -2.06 3.28
CA SER A 159 27.27 -3.14 3.00
C SER A 159 25.90 -2.60 2.57
N THR A 160 25.23 -3.30 1.66
CA THR A 160 23.85 -2.97 1.30
C THR A 160 22.90 -3.31 2.44
N PHE A 161 21.70 -2.73 2.41
CA PHE A 161 20.66 -3.05 3.38
C PHE A 161 20.32 -4.55 3.35
N GLU A 162 20.23 -5.13 2.15
CA GLU A 162 19.91 -6.52 1.91
C GLU A 162 20.93 -7.46 2.56
N THR A 163 22.24 -7.21 2.36
CA THR A 163 23.30 -8.02 2.95
C THR A 163 23.26 -8.00 4.48
N LEU A 164 23.05 -6.83 5.09
CA LEU A 164 22.98 -6.71 6.54
C LEU A 164 21.70 -7.30 7.11
N ALA A 165 20.57 -7.08 6.44
CA ALA A 165 19.29 -7.65 6.82
C ALA A 165 19.34 -9.18 6.81
N SER A 166 19.91 -9.80 5.77
CA SER A 166 20.08 -11.25 5.70
C SER A 166 20.93 -11.79 6.85
N ARG A 167 22.06 -11.15 7.17
CA ARG A 167 22.91 -11.54 8.31
C ARG A 167 22.16 -11.49 9.65
N LEU A 168 21.39 -10.42 9.88
CA LEU A 168 20.59 -10.29 11.10
C LEU A 168 19.49 -11.37 11.16
N LEU A 169 18.82 -11.64 10.04
CA LEU A 169 17.81 -12.69 9.97
C LEU A 169 18.40 -14.09 10.23
N GLU A 170 19.61 -14.37 9.73
CA GLU A 170 20.35 -15.60 10.04
C GLU A 170 20.67 -15.71 11.54
N GLU A 171 21.12 -14.64 12.18
CA GLU A 171 21.38 -14.58 13.63
C GLU A 171 20.09 -14.79 14.45
N VAL A 172 19.00 -14.12 14.06
CA VAL A 172 17.67 -14.29 14.66
C VAL A 172 17.19 -15.73 14.49
N SER A 173 17.38 -16.33 13.32
CA SER A 173 17.06 -17.74 13.06
C SER A 173 17.84 -18.68 13.97
N GLY A 174 19.17 -18.52 14.00
CA GLY A 174 20.09 -19.40 14.71
C GLY A 174 19.93 -19.38 16.23
N THR A 175 19.41 -18.27 16.77
CA THR A 175 19.15 -18.11 18.21
C THR A 175 17.70 -18.38 18.62
N GLY A 176 16.84 -18.81 17.68
CA GLY A 176 15.42 -19.00 17.98
C GLY A 176 14.68 -17.70 18.34
N GLY A 177 15.15 -16.57 17.82
CA GLY A 177 14.59 -15.24 18.09
C GLY A 177 15.11 -14.57 19.36
N GLU A 178 16.00 -15.22 20.11
CA GLU A 178 16.54 -14.68 21.37
C GLU A 178 17.54 -13.53 21.16
N SER A 179 18.17 -13.41 19.98
CA SER A 179 19.03 -12.27 19.64
C SER A 179 18.27 -10.96 19.39
N LEU A 180 16.94 -11.00 19.24
CA LEU A 180 16.15 -9.78 19.02
C LEU A 180 16.18 -8.86 20.24
N PRO A 181 16.37 -7.54 20.04
CA PRO A 181 16.19 -6.57 21.10
C PRO A 181 14.76 -6.61 21.70
N PRO A 182 14.57 -6.17 22.95
CA PRO A 182 13.29 -6.34 23.65
C PRO A 182 12.10 -5.67 22.96
N GLY A 183 12.28 -4.48 22.38
CA GLY A 183 11.26 -3.78 21.58
C GLY A 183 10.71 -4.62 20.42
N PRO A 184 11.49 -4.98 19.40
CA PRO A 184 11.05 -5.86 18.32
C PRO A 184 10.48 -7.20 18.80
N LYS A 185 11.07 -7.82 19.84
CA LYS A 185 10.56 -9.07 20.41
C LYS A 185 9.14 -8.90 20.96
N LYS A 186 8.90 -7.81 21.71
CA LYS A 186 7.58 -7.45 22.24
C LYS A 186 6.59 -7.13 21.12
N GLN A 187 6.98 -6.34 20.13
CA GLN A 187 6.15 -6.04 18.96
C GLN A 187 5.70 -7.31 18.24
N MET A 188 6.64 -8.22 17.93
CA MET A 188 6.32 -9.43 17.17
C MET A 188 5.51 -10.45 17.98
N SER A 189 5.65 -10.48 19.30
CA SER A 189 4.77 -11.29 20.16
C SER A 189 3.29 -10.85 20.13
N MET A 190 3.03 -9.62 19.69
CA MET A 190 1.68 -9.11 19.46
C MET A 190 1.18 -9.36 18.04
N ALA A 191 1.98 -9.94 17.13
CA ALA A 191 1.55 -10.17 15.76
C ALA A 191 0.43 -11.22 15.70
N HIS A 192 -0.58 -10.98 14.87
CA HIS A 192 -1.69 -11.90 14.65
C HIS A 192 -1.71 -12.35 13.19
N LEU A 193 -1.72 -13.64 12.93
CA LEU A 193 -2.06 -14.22 11.62
C LEU A 193 -3.52 -14.63 11.63
N PHE A 194 -4.32 -14.06 10.74
CA PHE A 194 -5.70 -14.46 10.51
C PHE A 194 -5.75 -15.39 9.30
N ASN A 195 -6.25 -16.60 9.53
CA ASN A 195 -6.46 -17.63 8.52
C ASN A 195 -7.96 -17.85 8.32
N ASP A 196 -8.33 -18.16 7.09
CA ASP A 196 -9.66 -18.67 6.75
C ASP A 196 -9.52 -20.11 6.26
N GLU A 197 -9.29 -21.03 7.22
CA GLU A 197 -9.00 -22.45 6.90
C GLU A 197 -10.19 -23.13 6.22
N GLY A 198 -11.42 -22.72 6.54
CA GLY A 198 -12.64 -23.21 5.90
C GLY A 198 -12.64 -22.97 4.39
N ALA A 199 -12.11 -21.81 3.95
CA ALA A 199 -11.90 -21.51 2.54
C ALA A 199 -10.88 -22.45 1.89
N GLN A 200 -9.72 -22.55 2.52
CA GLN A 200 -8.56 -23.19 1.93
C GLN A 200 -8.83 -24.68 1.69
N ARG A 201 -9.50 -25.34 2.63
CA ARG A 201 -9.87 -26.76 2.46
C ARG A 201 -10.81 -26.97 1.28
N ALA A 202 -11.81 -26.11 1.10
CA ALA A 202 -12.75 -26.20 -0.01
C ALA A 202 -12.06 -26.01 -1.37
N GLU A 203 -11.15 -25.05 -1.49
CA GLU A 203 -10.36 -24.82 -2.71
C GLU A 203 -9.42 -26.01 -3.00
N THR A 204 -8.73 -26.53 -1.98
CA THR A 204 -7.80 -27.67 -2.16
C THR A 204 -8.53 -28.94 -2.62
N THR A 205 -9.79 -29.13 -2.22
CA THR A 205 -10.61 -30.26 -2.69
C THR A 205 -11.16 -30.06 -4.11
N ALA A 206 -11.32 -28.83 -4.55
CA ALA A 206 -11.83 -28.50 -5.89
C ALA A 206 -10.73 -28.48 -6.96
N GLU A 207 -9.51 -28.08 -6.57
CA GLU A 207 -8.36 -27.96 -7.48
C GLU A 207 -7.32 -29.06 -7.23
N ALA A 208 -7.63 -30.28 -7.65
CA ALA A 208 -6.62 -31.21 -8.17
C ALA A 208 -6.16 -30.80 -9.60
N ALA A 209 -6.07 -29.48 -9.84
CA ALA A 209 -5.66 -28.91 -11.11
C ALA A 209 -4.14 -29.00 -11.22
N GLU A 210 -3.64 -30.15 -11.70
CA GLU A 210 -2.24 -30.32 -12.10
C GLU A 210 -1.86 -29.25 -13.13
N GLY A 211 -0.87 -28.38 -12.83
CA GLY A 211 -0.45 -27.38 -13.83
C GLY A 211 0.45 -26.23 -13.36
N PHE A 212 0.66 -25.29 -14.28
CA PHE A 212 1.53 -24.11 -14.15
C PHE A 212 1.11 -23.15 -13.02
N ILE A 213 -0.18 -23.11 -12.67
CA ILE A 213 -0.73 -22.23 -11.63
C ILE A 213 -0.26 -22.66 -10.23
N ALA A 214 -0.25 -23.96 -9.94
CA ALA A 214 0.19 -24.50 -8.65
C ALA A 214 1.63 -24.08 -8.29
N ARG A 215 2.55 -24.12 -9.27
CA ARG A 215 3.97 -23.76 -9.06
C ARG A 215 4.19 -22.28 -8.69
N ARG A 216 3.26 -21.38 -9.02
CA ARG A 216 3.37 -19.95 -8.66
C ARG A 216 2.90 -19.69 -7.23
N GLN A 217 1.96 -20.49 -6.73
CA GLN A 217 1.43 -20.34 -5.37
C GLN A 217 2.51 -20.61 -4.32
N ASP A 218 3.52 -21.42 -4.65
CA ASP A 218 4.67 -21.69 -3.80
C ASP A 218 5.47 -20.42 -3.44
N GLN A 219 5.31 -19.29 -4.13
CA GLN A 219 6.04 -18.05 -3.80
C GLN A 219 5.25 -17.08 -2.93
N TYR A 220 4.00 -17.40 -2.59
CA TYR A 220 3.14 -16.51 -1.84
C TYR A 220 3.46 -16.56 -0.34
N LEU A 221 3.77 -15.40 0.24
CA LEU A 221 3.87 -15.20 1.68
C LEU A 221 2.48 -15.20 2.30
N LEU A 222 1.57 -14.42 1.71
CA LEU A 222 0.18 -14.35 2.12
C LEU A 222 -0.64 -15.32 1.25
N GLY A 223 -1.24 -16.32 1.88
CA GLY A 223 -2.30 -17.11 1.27
C GLY A 223 -3.47 -16.22 0.81
N LYS A 224 -4.33 -16.76 -0.05
CA LYS A 224 -5.39 -16.01 -0.75
C LYS A 224 -6.26 -15.17 0.18
N TYR A 225 -6.60 -15.72 1.36
CA TYR A 225 -7.42 -15.05 2.39
C TYR A 225 -6.67 -14.86 3.72
N GLN A 226 -5.34 -15.01 3.72
CA GLN A 226 -4.54 -14.80 4.92
C GLN A 226 -4.22 -13.32 5.10
N MET A 227 -4.16 -12.89 6.35
CA MET A 227 -3.75 -11.54 6.69
C MET A 227 -2.88 -11.57 7.93
N VAL A 228 -1.86 -10.72 7.97
CA VAL A 228 -1.03 -10.55 9.17
C VAL A 228 -1.23 -9.14 9.73
N ALA A 229 -1.58 -9.05 11.01
CA ALA A 229 -1.68 -7.80 11.74
C ALA A 229 -0.44 -7.62 12.60
N VAL A 230 0.20 -6.45 12.50
CA VAL A 230 1.34 -6.08 13.32
C VAL A 230 1.12 -4.70 13.94
N PRO A 231 1.48 -4.47 15.21
CA PRO A 231 1.50 -3.12 15.76
C PRO A 231 2.57 -2.30 15.04
N ALA A 232 2.28 -1.04 14.72
CA ALA A 232 3.25 -0.10 14.18
C ALA A 232 2.95 1.34 14.65
N MET A 233 3.89 2.23 14.37
CA MET A 233 3.76 3.68 14.58
C MET A 233 4.27 4.44 13.36
N ALA A 234 3.76 5.64 13.13
CA ALA A 234 4.27 6.54 12.10
C ALA A 234 5.51 7.29 12.63
N ASP A 235 6.62 7.21 11.90
CA ASP A 235 7.80 8.03 12.14
C ASP A 235 7.76 9.34 11.33
N TYR A 236 7.02 9.33 10.21
CA TYR A 236 6.89 10.46 9.29
C TYR A 236 5.44 10.68 8.87
N ASP A 237 5.11 11.93 8.57
CA ASP A 237 3.76 12.38 8.22
C ASP A 237 3.42 12.20 6.73
N SER A 238 2.27 12.77 6.32
CA SER A 238 1.81 12.81 4.93
C SER A 238 2.78 13.49 3.95
N ALA A 239 3.62 14.40 4.45
CA ALA A 239 4.62 15.16 3.69
C ALA A 239 6.06 14.62 3.87
N PHE A 240 6.23 13.45 4.51
CA PHE A 240 7.53 12.87 4.84
C PHE A 240 8.36 13.73 5.82
N GLY A 241 7.69 14.62 6.57
CA GLY A 241 8.27 15.31 7.73
C GLY A 241 8.29 14.39 8.95
N GLU A 242 9.29 14.53 9.81
CA GLU A 242 9.37 13.74 11.05
C GLU A 242 8.19 14.07 11.97
N VAL A 243 7.55 13.02 12.48
CA VAL A 243 6.44 13.16 13.42
C VAL A 243 7.00 13.42 14.82
N PRO A 244 6.63 14.53 15.49
CA PRO A 244 7.06 14.78 16.86
C PRO A 244 6.57 13.68 17.79
N ARG A 245 7.52 13.03 18.49
CA ARG A 245 7.22 12.20 19.67
C ARG A 245 6.73 13.12 20.80
N SER A 246 5.69 12.73 21.53
CA SER A 246 5.00 13.65 22.45
C SER A 246 5.98 14.33 23.40
N GLN A 247 6.02 15.66 23.34
CA GLN A 247 6.89 16.52 24.14
C GLN A 247 6.51 16.59 25.63
N ASP A 248 5.59 15.74 26.11
CA ASP A 248 5.22 15.69 27.53
C ASP A 248 6.43 15.41 28.46
N SER A 249 7.56 14.97 27.90
CA SER A 249 8.86 14.82 28.57
C SER A 249 9.79 16.04 28.48
N GLN A 250 9.55 17.03 27.62
CA GLN A 250 10.45 18.19 27.41
C GLN A 250 10.21 19.37 28.37
N ASN A 251 9.15 19.38 29.18
CA ASN A 251 8.88 20.46 30.14
C ASN A 251 9.66 20.35 31.46
N SER A 252 10.70 19.52 31.54
CA SER A 252 11.64 19.56 32.67
C SER A 252 12.81 20.50 32.33
N PRO A 253 12.85 21.74 32.86
CA PRO A 253 13.85 22.76 32.49
C PRO A 253 15.30 22.42 32.84
N ASN A 254 15.56 21.30 33.52
CA ASN A 254 16.90 20.85 33.94
C ASN A 254 17.34 19.52 33.31
N GLN A 255 16.63 18.99 32.31
CA GLN A 255 17.05 17.73 31.70
C GLN A 255 18.13 17.99 30.65
N GLU A 256 19.38 17.65 30.98
CA GLU A 256 20.49 17.61 30.02
C GLU A 256 20.04 16.88 28.75
N PHE A 257 20.49 17.38 27.59
CA PHE A 257 20.23 16.81 26.26
C PHE A 257 20.76 15.38 26.19
N HIS A 258 20.04 14.42 26.77
CA HIS A 258 20.29 13.02 26.52
C HIS A 258 19.86 12.74 25.09
N PRO A 259 20.72 12.11 24.26
CA PRO A 259 20.34 11.71 22.91
C PRO A 259 19.06 10.91 23.04
N ILE A 260 18.03 11.29 22.27
CA ILE A 260 16.69 10.71 22.29
C ILE A 260 16.85 9.19 22.26
N VAL A 261 16.76 8.56 23.44
CA VAL A 261 16.74 7.12 23.55
C VAL A 261 15.49 6.73 22.79
N ASN A 262 15.65 5.96 21.71
CA ASN A 262 14.53 5.50 20.90
C ASN A 262 13.58 4.71 21.81
N LEU A 263 12.55 5.38 22.35
CA LEU A 263 11.48 4.74 23.08
C LEU A 263 10.71 3.89 22.07
N ASP A 264 11.04 2.61 22.06
CA ASP A 264 10.31 1.56 21.36
C ASP A 264 9.19 1.05 22.30
N CYS A 265 8.44 0.05 21.85
CA CYS A 265 7.31 -0.50 22.61
C CYS A 265 7.69 -1.22 23.90
N ASP A 266 8.97 -1.45 24.18
CA ASP A 266 9.50 -2.01 25.43
C ASP A 266 9.68 -0.97 26.55
N GLY A 267 9.55 0.33 26.23
CA GLY A 267 9.56 1.41 27.22
C GLY A 267 8.30 1.47 28.10
N PRO A 268 8.28 2.37 29.11
CA PRO A 268 7.15 2.52 30.04
C PRO A 268 5.85 2.96 29.35
N GLU A 269 5.95 3.62 28.20
CA GLU A 269 4.79 4.04 27.40
C GLU A 269 4.18 2.88 26.59
N GLY A 270 4.88 1.75 26.48
CA GLY A 270 4.40 0.57 25.77
C GLY A 270 3.98 0.89 24.33
N PHE A 271 2.73 0.59 24.01
CA PHE A 271 2.13 0.82 22.69
C PHE A 271 1.36 2.16 22.59
N GLN A 272 1.67 3.16 23.42
CA GLN A 272 1.02 4.47 23.34
C GLN A 272 1.30 5.14 21.97
N GLY A 273 0.24 5.52 21.26
CA GLY A 273 0.33 6.09 19.90
C GLY A 273 0.55 5.06 18.79
N TRP A 274 0.66 3.77 19.12
CA TRP A 274 0.72 2.69 18.14
C TRP A 274 -0.68 2.30 17.67
N PHE A 275 -0.73 1.73 16.47
CA PHE A 275 -1.94 1.21 15.83
C PHE A 275 -1.62 -0.11 15.13
N TRP A 276 -2.66 -0.89 14.82
CA TRP A 276 -2.52 -2.10 14.03
C TRP A 276 -2.36 -1.76 12.55
N VAL A 277 -1.47 -2.46 11.86
CA VAL A 277 -1.43 -2.51 10.39
C VAL A 277 -1.73 -3.93 9.95
N LEU A 278 -2.82 -4.11 9.21
CA LEU A 278 -3.24 -5.41 8.67
C LEU A 278 -2.77 -5.52 7.23
N HIS A 279 -1.81 -6.39 6.97
CA HIS A 279 -1.39 -6.73 5.61
C HIS A 279 -2.33 -7.77 5.03
N ALA A 280 -3.05 -7.40 3.97
CA ALA A 280 -3.85 -8.29 3.15
C ALA A 280 -3.41 -8.15 1.69
N ALA A 281 -3.45 -9.23 0.93
CA ALA A 281 -3.10 -9.21 -0.50
C ALA A 281 -4.37 -9.25 -1.34
N ALA A 282 -4.56 -8.24 -2.19
CA ALA A 282 -5.64 -8.29 -3.17
C ALA A 282 -5.18 -9.13 -4.39
N PRO A 283 -6.10 -9.84 -5.06
CA PRO A 283 -5.74 -10.57 -6.26
C PRO A 283 -5.36 -9.59 -7.38
N ASN A 284 -4.19 -9.83 -7.98
CA ASN A 284 -3.63 -9.02 -9.06
C ASN A 284 -3.97 -9.61 -10.42
N ILE A 285 -5.00 -9.05 -11.03
CA ILE A 285 -5.54 -9.50 -12.33
C ILE A 285 -5.23 -8.52 -13.48
N GLY A 286 -4.64 -7.37 -13.17
CA GLY A 286 -4.53 -6.25 -14.11
C GLY A 286 -3.32 -5.36 -13.94
N GLU A 287 -2.27 -5.73 -13.18
CA GLU A 287 -1.03 -4.94 -13.16
C GLU A 287 -0.26 -5.01 -14.49
N SER A 288 -0.43 -6.08 -15.27
CA SER A 288 0.16 -6.25 -16.59
C SER A 288 -0.56 -7.32 -17.40
N ALA A 289 -0.16 -7.52 -18.66
CA ALA A 289 -0.58 -8.66 -19.49
C ALA A 289 -0.13 -10.04 -18.95
N GLN A 290 0.60 -10.07 -17.84
CA GLN A 290 1.06 -11.27 -17.14
C GLN A 290 0.73 -11.20 -15.65
N ALA A 291 -0.33 -10.46 -15.30
CA ALA A 291 -0.77 -10.31 -13.92
C ALA A 291 -0.92 -11.69 -13.26
N ASP A 292 -0.31 -11.84 -12.08
CA ASP A 292 -0.01 -13.16 -11.51
C ASP A 292 -1.27 -13.98 -11.20
N ASP A 293 -2.37 -13.32 -10.85
CA ASP A 293 -3.60 -13.98 -10.45
C ASP A 293 -4.63 -14.07 -11.57
N PHE A 294 -4.48 -13.38 -12.72
CA PHE A 294 -5.51 -13.34 -13.78
C PHE A 294 -5.92 -14.76 -14.24
N LEU A 295 -4.95 -15.67 -14.37
CA LEU A 295 -5.24 -17.05 -14.79
C LEU A 295 -6.19 -17.79 -13.84
N ALA A 296 -6.10 -17.53 -12.53
CA ALA A 296 -6.96 -18.16 -11.52
C ALA A 296 -8.39 -17.59 -11.50
N TYR A 297 -8.60 -16.44 -12.14
CA TYR A 297 -9.91 -15.80 -12.27
C TYR A 297 -10.36 -15.75 -13.73
N SER A 298 -9.84 -16.60 -14.61
CA SER A 298 -10.18 -16.54 -16.03
C SER A 298 -10.68 -17.88 -16.56
N VAL A 299 -11.73 -17.81 -17.37
CA VAL A 299 -12.26 -18.93 -18.13
C VAL A 299 -11.78 -18.83 -19.57
N GLU A 300 -11.50 -19.97 -20.18
CA GLU A 300 -11.22 -20.02 -21.61
C GLU A 300 -12.53 -19.83 -22.36
N GLU A 301 -12.56 -18.86 -23.27
CA GLU A 301 -13.67 -18.70 -24.18
C GLU A 301 -13.60 -19.88 -25.15
N GLU A 302 -14.58 -20.79 -25.09
CA GLU A 302 -14.71 -21.85 -26.07
C GLU A 302 -14.83 -21.18 -27.44
N GLY A 303 -13.73 -21.21 -28.20
CA GLY A 303 -13.67 -20.57 -29.49
C GLY A 303 -14.79 -21.15 -30.33
N ASP A 304 -15.79 -20.34 -30.63
CA ASP A 304 -16.88 -20.72 -31.51
C ASP A 304 -16.21 -21.05 -32.84
N ILE A 305 -16.02 -22.36 -33.12
CA ILE A 305 -15.25 -22.88 -34.26
C ILE A 305 -15.85 -22.35 -35.59
N SER A 306 -17.04 -21.77 -35.53
CA SER A 306 -17.76 -21.13 -36.61
C SER A 306 -17.33 -19.68 -36.94
N SER A 307 -16.54 -19.00 -36.10
CA SER A 307 -16.16 -17.60 -36.35
C SER A 307 -15.07 -17.48 -37.42
N PRO A 308 -15.35 -16.87 -38.58
CA PRO A 308 -14.40 -16.77 -39.68
C PRO A 308 -13.16 -16.01 -39.24
N THR A 309 -12.01 -16.58 -39.60
CA THR A 309 -10.64 -16.13 -39.31
C THR A 309 -10.55 -14.61 -39.23
N ARG A 310 -10.57 -14.06 -38.01
CA ARG A 310 -10.42 -12.63 -37.75
C ARG A 310 -9.06 -12.24 -38.32
N THR A 311 -9.07 -11.58 -39.47
CA THR A 311 -7.87 -11.14 -40.17
C THR A 311 -7.09 -10.26 -39.21
N GLU A 312 -5.88 -10.69 -38.82
CA GLU A 312 -4.98 -9.97 -37.92
C GLU A 312 -4.63 -8.60 -38.54
N SER A 313 -5.51 -7.62 -38.40
CA SER A 313 -5.23 -6.26 -38.83
C SER A 313 -4.28 -5.66 -37.80
N VAL A 314 -3.01 -5.70 -38.18
CA VAL A 314 -1.85 -5.18 -37.48
C VAL A 314 -2.06 -3.72 -37.07
N ARG A 315 -2.37 -3.50 -35.78
CA ARG A 315 -1.98 -2.27 -35.06
C ARG A 315 -1.07 -2.66 -33.90
N SER A 316 0.08 -3.25 -34.25
CA SER A 316 1.22 -3.33 -33.33
C SER A 316 2.00 -2.03 -33.46
N THR A 317 1.65 -1.04 -32.65
CA THR A 317 2.44 0.18 -32.49
C THR A 317 3.83 -0.18 -31.94
N ALA A 318 4.83 -0.05 -32.81
CA ALA A 318 6.25 0.18 -32.57
C ALA A 318 6.81 -0.17 -31.18
N SER A 319 7.04 -1.45 -30.91
CA SER A 319 8.14 -1.88 -30.05
C SER A 319 9.17 -2.58 -30.94
N THR A 320 10.27 -1.89 -31.24
CA THR A 320 11.42 -2.34 -32.06
C THR A 320 12.25 -3.46 -31.42
N ALA A 321 11.76 -4.12 -30.38
CA ALA A 321 12.37 -5.33 -29.88
C ALA A 321 12.24 -6.45 -30.92
N SER A 322 13.39 -6.82 -31.50
CA SER A 322 13.63 -7.96 -32.40
C SER A 322 12.54 -9.05 -32.33
N ARG A 323 11.61 -9.01 -33.29
CA ARG A 323 10.61 -10.06 -33.49
C ARG A 323 11.34 -11.28 -34.03
N CYS A 324 11.66 -12.25 -33.16
CA CYS A 324 12.05 -13.59 -33.60
C CYS A 324 10.91 -14.20 -34.43
N CYS A 325 11.08 -14.18 -35.75
CA CYS A 325 10.13 -14.62 -36.78
C CYS A 325 9.82 -16.13 -36.80
N TRP A 326 10.35 -16.92 -35.87
CA TRP A 326 10.34 -18.40 -35.94
C TRP A 326 9.50 -19.09 -34.87
N LYS A 327 8.90 -18.36 -33.92
CA LYS A 327 7.85 -18.93 -33.06
C LYS A 327 6.51 -18.49 -33.61
N GLU A 328 5.88 -19.34 -34.41
CA GLU A 328 4.42 -19.32 -34.56
C GLU A 328 3.84 -19.13 -33.17
N ARG A 329 3.23 -17.96 -32.93
CA ARG A 329 2.44 -17.77 -31.73
C ARG A 329 1.29 -18.74 -31.88
N LEU A 330 1.42 -19.94 -31.28
CA LEU A 330 0.27 -20.78 -30.98
C LEU A 330 -0.79 -19.83 -30.43
N ALA A 331 -1.88 -19.66 -31.17
CA ALA A 331 -2.96 -18.76 -30.80
C ALA A 331 -3.42 -19.20 -29.41
N ARG A 332 -3.04 -18.44 -28.38
CA ARG A 332 -3.49 -18.75 -27.03
C ARG A 332 -5.00 -18.54 -27.04
N PRO A 333 -5.79 -19.47 -26.48
CA PRO A 333 -7.23 -19.27 -26.37
C PRO A 333 -7.48 -17.94 -25.65
N THR A 334 -8.44 -17.18 -26.15
CA THR A 334 -8.86 -15.94 -25.51
C THR A 334 -9.42 -16.30 -24.14
N ARG A 335 -8.92 -15.64 -23.10
CA ARG A 335 -9.36 -15.85 -21.72
C ARG A 335 -10.18 -14.65 -21.27
N ARG A 336 -11.26 -14.91 -20.53
CA ARG A 336 -12.18 -13.90 -20.02
C ARG A 336 -12.18 -13.93 -18.51
N LEU A 337 -12.18 -12.75 -17.89
CA LEU A 337 -12.35 -12.64 -16.44
C LEU A 337 -13.70 -13.25 -16.05
N ASP A 338 -13.65 -14.23 -15.15
CA ASP A 338 -14.79 -14.65 -14.34
C ASP A 338 -15.01 -13.57 -13.26
N GLU A 339 -15.82 -12.58 -13.62
CA GLU A 339 -16.14 -11.46 -12.72
C GLU A 339 -16.79 -11.94 -11.43
N ASP A 340 -17.62 -12.98 -11.48
CA ASP A 340 -18.41 -13.41 -10.33
C ASP A 340 -17.53 -14.08 -9.28
N LEU A 341 -16.63 -14.96 -9.70
CA LEU A 341 -15.60 -15.54 -8.83
C LEU A 341 -14.72 -14.43 -8.22
N TYR A 342 -14.25 -13.49 -9.04
CA TYR A 342 -13.40 -12.40 -8.56
C TYR A 342 -14.11 -11.50 -7.52
N ILE A 343 -15.38 -11.15 -7.77
CA ILE A 343 -16.19 -10.34 -6.85
C ILE A 343 -16.50 -11.12 -5.57
N GLN A 344 -16.77 -12.43 -5.66
CA GLN A 344 -16.99 -13.28 -4.50
C GLN A 344 -15.76 -13.32 -3.58
N ASP A 345 -14.57 -13.43 -4.15
CA ASP A 345 -13.33 -13.51 -3.37
C ASP A 345 -12.95 -12.15 -2.76
N LEU A 346 -13.19 -11.04 -3.47
CA LEU A 346 -13.04 -9.70 -2.90
C LEU A 346 -14.04 -9.44 -1.78
N ARG A 347 -15.30 -9.89 -1.91
CA ARG A 347 -16.28 -9.84 -0.81
C ARG A 347 -15.74 -10.57 0.42
N ARG A 348 -15.21 -11.78 0.23
CA ARG A 348 -14.64 -12.58 1.31
C ARG A 348 -13.46 -11.88 1.97
N LEU A 349 -12.54 -11.33 1.18
CA LEU A 349 -11.40 -10.54 1.68
C LEU A 349 -11.87 -9.35 2.53
N TRP A 350 -12.85 -8.58 2.06
CA TRP A 350 -13.38 -7.44 2.81
C TRP A 350 -14.01 -7.86 4.13
N ARG A 351 -14.80 -8.93 4.13
CA ARG A 351 -15.36 -9.50 5.36
C ARG A 351 -14.26 -9.92 6.32
N ASN A 352 -13.27 -10.68 5.85
CA ASN A 352 -12.17 -11.16 6.66
C ASN A 352 -11.39 -10.01 7.31
N VAL A 353 -11.08 -8.95 6.55
CA VAL A 353 -10.42 -7.74 7.09
C VAL A 353 -11.22 -7.14 8.25
N LEU A 354 -12.53 -6.95 8.06
CA LEU A 354 -13.38 -6.33 9.08
C LEU A 354 -13.58 -7.23 10.31
N VAL A 355 -13.74 -8.55 10.13
CA VAL A 355 -13.80 -9.50 11.24
C VAL A 355 -12.48 -9.52 12.02
N ALA A 356 -11.34 -9.51 11.33
CA ALA A 356 -10.03 -9.45 11.97
C ALA A 356 -9.86 -8.16 12.80
N MET A 357 -10.24 -7.00 12.24
CA MET A 357 -10.19 -5.72 12.97
C MET A 357 -11.13 -5.70 14.18
N ARG A 358 -12.33 -6.28 14.06
CA ARG A 358 -13.27 -6.44 15.19
C ARG A 358 -12.70 -7.37 16.26
N HIS A 359 -12.03 -8.47 15.86
CA HIS A 359 -11.34 -9.37 16.78
C HIS A 359 -10.22 -8.67 17.56
N LEU A 360 -9.51 -7.75 16.91
CA LEU A 360 -8.50 -6.87 17.53
C LEU A 360 -9.12 -5.75 18.39
N GLN A 361 -10.45 -5.70 18.51
CA GLN A 361 -11.23 -4.75 19.32
C GLN A 361 -10.94 -3.28 18.97
N VAL A 362 -10.80 -2.98 17.67
CA VAL A 362 -10.47 -1.61 17.26
C VAL A 362 -11.68 -0.66 17.25
N GLU A 363 -11.39 0.54 17.73
CA GLU A 363 -12.10 1.83 17.68
C GLU A 363 -12.44 2.28 16.26
N ASP A 364 -11.36 2.38 15.50
CA ASP A 364 -11.25 3.11 14.26
C ASP A 364 -10.59 2.22 13.21
N ILE A 365 -11.33 1.91 12.16
CA ILE A 365 -10.90 1.13 11.01
C ILE A 365 -10.56 2.09 9.88
N ILE A 366 -9.35 2.02 9.32
CA ILE A 366 -8.92 2.86 8.20
C ILE A 366 -8.71 1.98 6.97
N LEU A 367 -9.47 2.28 5.93
CA LEU A 367 -9.48 1.59 4.66
C LEU A 367 -9.16 2.56 3.51
N PHE A 368 -8.79 2.01 2.38
CA PHE A 368 -8.67 2.68 1.10
C PHE A 368 -9.13 1.73 -0.01
N PRO A 369 -9.24 2.17 -1.28
CA PRO A 369 -9.57 1.33 -2.44
C PRO A 369 -8.63 0.11 -2.66
N PHE A 370 -8.77 -0.94 -1.87
CA PHE A 370 -8.01 -2.18 -1.95
C PHE A 370 -8.59 -3.10 -3.05
N GLY A 371 -7.70 -3.76 -3.80
CA GLY A 371 -8.07 -4.51 -5.01
C GLY A 371 -8.41 -3.66 -6.23
N MET A 372 -8.14 -2.35 -6.18
CA MET A 372 -8.31 -1.43 -7.29
C MET A 372 -6.99 -0.74 -7.68
N GLY A 373 -7.04 0.15 -8.66
CA GLY A 373 -5.87 0.88 -9.13
C GLY A 373 -4.93 -0.05 -9.90
N ALA A 374 -3.69 -0.20 -9.42
CA ALA A 374 -2.68 -1.05 -10.07
C ALA A 374 -3.17 -2.48 -10.33
N PHE A 375 -4.01 -3.05 -9.47
CA PHE A 375 -4.55 -4.41 -9.62
C PHE A 375 -5.54 -4.57 -10.79
N LEU A 376 -6.07 -3.48 -11.35
CA LEU A 376 -7.04 -3.48 -12.46
C LEU A 376 -6.59 -2.64 -13.67
N ARG A 377 -5.55 -1.81 -13.53
CA ARG A 377 -5.16 -0.75 -14.48
C ARG A 377 -5.03 -1.22 -15.93
N HIS A 378 -4.44 -2.38 -16.12
CA HIS A 378 -4.15 -2.98 -17.42
C HIS A 378 -4.95 -4.26 -17.65
N LEU A 379 -6.12 -4.40 -17.00
CA LEU A 379 -7.00 -5.57 -17.20
C LEU A 379 -7.39 -5.75 -18.67
N HIS A 380 -7.54 -4.65 -19.43
CA HIS A 380 -7.81 -4.68 -20.87
C HIS A 380 -6.74 -5.43 -21.69
N LEU A 381 -5.49 -5.53 -21.20
CA LEU A 381 -4.44 -6.31 -21.85
C LEU A 381 -4.65 -7.82 -21.70
N ASN A 382 -5.43 -8.23 -20.70
CA ASN A 382 -5.78 -9.63 -20.43
C ASN A 382 -7.19 -9.98 -20.93
N ASP A 383 -8.11 -9.01 -20.96
CA ASP A 383 -9.50 -9.16 -21.39
C ASP A 383 -10.01 -7.86 -22.04
N ASP A 384 -10.13 -7.85 -23.37
CA ASP A 384 -10.47 -6.66 -24.17
C ASP A 384 -11.85 -6.03 -23.86
N ARG A 385 -12.74 -6.74 -23.16
CA ARG A 385 -14.04 -6.19 -22.69
C ARG A 385 -13.87 -4.96 -21.81
N TYR A 386 -12.71 -4.83 -21.17
CA TYR A 386 -12.36 -3.70 -20.29
C TYR A 386 -11.61 -2.57 -20.98
N GLU A 387 -11.44 -2.61 -22.31
CA GLU A 387 -11.14 -1.41 -23.09
C GLU A 387 -12.30 -0.39 -22.98
N ASP A 388 -13.53 -0.88 -22.83
CA ASP A 388 -14.69 -0.05 -22.50
C ASP A 388 -14.63 0.46 -21.06
N ALA A 389 -14.54 1.78 -20.91
CA ALA A 389 -14.54 2.46 -19.62
C ALA A 389 -15.81 2.16 -18.79
N ASN A 390 -16.96 1.88 -19.44
CA ASN A 390 -18.17 1.54 -18.69
C ASN A 390 -18.07 0.15 -18.06
N SER A 391 -17.53 -0.84 -18.77
CA SER A 391 -17.21 -2.17 -18.20
C SER A 391 -16.28 -2.06 -16.99
N MET A 392 -15.18 -1.30 -17.12
CA MET A 392 -14.27 -1.07 -15.99
C MET A 392 -14.95 -0.37 -14.81
N ARG A 393 -15.78 0.65 -15.08
CA ARG A 393 -16.57 1.35 -14.04
C ARG A 393 -17.56 0.42 -13.34
N ARG A 394 -18.25 -0.47 -14.07
CA ARG A 394 -19.15 -1.48 -13.49
C ARG A 394 -18.41 -2.45 -12.59
N LEU A 395 -17.23 -2.94 -13.00
CA LEU A 395 -16.42 -3.83 -12.17
C LEU A 395 -15.98 -3.13 -10.87
N LYS A 396 -15.37 -1.94 -10.95
CA LYS A 396 -14.98 -1.13 -9.78
C LYS A 396 -16.18 -0.87 -8.85
N ARG A 397 -17.34 -0.59 -9.45
CA ARG A 397 -18.59 -0.39 -8.73
C ARG A 397 -19.00 -1.62 -7.92
N ARG A 398 -18.99 -2.81 -8.52
CA ARG A 398 -19.34 -4.07 -7.85
C ARG A 398 -18.41 -4.36 -6.67
N ILE A 399 -17.10 -4.13 -6.82
CA ILE A 399 -16.13 -4.27 -5.73
C ILE A 399 -16.48 -3.34 -4.56
N ALA A 400 -16.81 -2.08 -4.85
CA ALA A 400 -17.19 -1.10 -3.84
C ALA A 400 -18.50 -1.48 -3.13
N ASP A 401 -19.48 -2.04 -3.85
CA ASP A 401 -20.73 -2.52 -3.27
C ASP A 401 -20.47 -3.65 -2.25
N GLU A 402 -19.55 -4.57 -2.53
CA GLU A 402 -19.21 -5.65 -1.58
C GLU A 402 -18.55 -5.15 -0.30
N LEU A 403 -17.72 -4.10 -0.35
CA LEU A 403 -17.21 -3.47 0.87
C LEU A 403 -18.35 -2.87 1.69
N MET A 404 -19.28 -2.15 1.06
CA MET A 404 -20.38 -1.50 1.78
C MET A 404 -21.30 -2.51 2.46
N LYS A 405 -21.58 -3.64 1.79
CA LYS A 405 -22.29 -4.78 2.38
C LYS A 405 -21.53 -5.32 3.59
N ALA A 406 -20.22 -5.55 3.47
CA ALA A 406 -19.40 -6.06 4.57
C ALA A 406 -19.38 -5.11 5.79
N ILE A 407 -19.31 -3.78 5.57
CA ILE A 407 -19.39 -2.78 6.65
C ILE A 407 -20.75 -2.86 7.36
N VAL A 408 -21.85 -2.93 6.61
CA VAL A 408 -23.20 -3.05 7.17
C VAL A 408 -23.34 -4.34 7.97
N ASP A 409 -22.86 -5.46 7.44
CA ASP A 409 -23.00 -6.78 8.08
C ASP A 409 -22.19 -6.90 9.38
N ILE A 410 -20.98 -6.32 9.42
CA ILE A 410 -19.98 -6.60 10.47
C ILE A 410 -19.87 -5.46 11.49
N CYS A 411 -19.95 -4.20 11.04
CA CYS A 411 -19.66 -3.03 11.87
C CYS A 411 -20.92 -2.37 12.45
N LEU A 412 -22.11 -2.66 11.92
CA LEU A 412 -23.35 -2.17 12.52
C LEU A 412 -23.84 -3.13 13.62
N PRO A 413 -24.37 -2.60 14.73
CA PRO A 413 -24.93 -3.43 15.79
C PRO A 413 -26.17 -4.16 15.26
N GLN A 414 -26.16 -5.50 15.29
CA GLN A 414 -27.29 -6.32 14.84
C GLN A 414 -28.48 -6.29 15.83
N SER A 415 -28.25 -5.90 17.08
CA SER A 415 -29.29 -5.77 18.11
C SER A 415 -29.09 -4.52 18.97
N LYS A 416 -30.18 -3.99 19.53
CA LYS A 416 -30.08 -2.91 20.54
C LYS A 416 -29.19 -3.43 21.67
N PRO A 417 -28.10 -2.73 22.02
CA PRO A 417 -27.22 -3.18 23.07
C PRO A 417 -28.01 -3.33 24.37
N VAL A 418 -27.99 -4.54 24.95
CA VAL A 418 -28.63 -4.84 26.25
C VAL A 418 -28.01 -3.98 27.36
N ASN A 419 -26.76 -3.54 27.18
CA ASN A 419 -26.09 -2.58 28.04
C ASN A 419 -25.56 -1.38 27.23
N PRO A 420 -26.13 -0.18 27.37
CA PRO A 420 -25.68 1.04 26.68
C PRO A 420 -24.23 1.43 26.97
N GLN A 421 -23.59 0.88 28.00
CA GLN A 421 -22.23 1.23 28.41
C GLN A 421 -21.14 0.28 27.87
N ALA A 422 -21.49 -0.79 27.15
CA ALA A 422 -20.58 -1.94 27.04
C ALA A 422 -19.59 -1.94 25.87
N THR A 423 -19.81 -1.23 24.77
CA THR A 423 -18.84 -1.24 23.64
C THR A 423 -18.69 0.12 22.96
N PRO A 424 -17.45 0.60 22.73
CA PRO A 424 -17.23 1.75 21.88
C PRO A 424 -17.72 1.45 20.46
N SER A 425 -18.42 2.41 19.85
CA SER A 425 -18.90 2.27 18.47
C SER A 425 -17.72 2.22 17.51
N THR A 426 -17.61 1.16 16.72
CA THR A 426 -16.64 1.07 15.63
C THR A 426 -16.94 2.16 14.60
N ARG A 427 -15.88 2.83 14.11
CA ARG A 427 -15.94 3.80 13.02
C ARG A 427 -15.09 3.31 11.86
N VAL A 428 -15.59 3.45 10.64
CA VAL A 428 -14.88 3.07 9.42
C VAL A 428 -14.53 4.33 8.65
N HIS A 429 -13.25 4.63 8.52
CA HIS A 429 -12.70 5.72 7.73
C HIS A 429 -12.27 5.20 6.37
N LEU A 430 -12.91 5.66 5.30
CA LEU A 430 -12.53 5.32 3.94
C LEU A 430 -11.80 6.51 3.29
N CYS A 431 -10.48 6.39 3.19
CA CYS A 431 -9.61 7.38 2.58
C CYS A 431 -9.63 7.23 1.06
N LEU A 432 -10.24 8.20 0.38
CA LEU A 432 -10.39 8.23 -1.07
C LEU A 432 -9.51 9.33 -1.67
N VAL A 433 -8.67 8.95 -2.62
CA VAL A 433 -7.76 9.88 -3.30
C VAL A 433 -8.42 10.36 -4.61
N CYS A 434 -8.28 11.66 -4.91
CA CYS A 434 -8.81 12.31 -6.10
C CYS A 434 -7.73 13.20 -6.73
N VAL A 435 -6.63 12.60 -7.20
CA VAL A 435 -5.49 13.34 -7.76
C VAL A 435 -5.27 13.06 -9.25
N ASN A 436 -5.97 12.08 -9.80
CA ASN A 436 -5.90 11.67 -11.20
C ASN A 436 -7.18 10.95 -11.61
N PRO A 437 -7.41 10.76 -12.91
CA PRO A 437 -8.59 10.07 -13.41
C PRO A 437 -8.90 8.70 -12.79
N GLU A 438 -7.92 7.81 -12.74
CA GLU A 438 -8.07 6.46 -12.17
C GLU A 438 -8.54 6.54 -10.70
N SER A 439 -7.95 7.44 -9.92
CA SER A 439 -8.31 7.66 -8.51
C SER A 439 -9.68 8.30 -8.35
N ILE A 440 -10.08 9.21 -9.26
CA ILE A 440 -11.42 9.82 -9.29
C ILE A 440 -12.49 8.77 -9.60
N GLU A 441 -12.25 7.87 -10.55
CA GLU A 441 -13.16 6.77 -10.84
C GLU A 441 -13.33 5.84 -9.63
N ASN A 442 -12.21 5.43 -9.01
CA ASN A 442 -12.26 4.59 -7.81
C ASN A 442 -13.03 5.30 -6.69
N HIS A 443 -12.73 6.58 -6.45
CA HIS A 443 -13.45 7.43 -5.51
C HIS A 443 -14.97 7.43 -5.80
N ASN A 444 -15.36 7.71 -7.05
CA ASN A 444 -16.76 7.81 -7.44
C ASN A 444 -17.48 6.48 -7.24
N SER A 445 -16.85 5.34 -7.56
CA SER A 445 -17.41 4.00 -7.30
C SER A 445 -17.75 3.80 -5.82
N PHE A 446 -16.86 4.19 -4.89
CA PHE A 446 -17.10 4.07 -3.45
C PHE A 446 -18.12 5.08 -2.91
N VAL A 447 -18.09 6.35 -3.34
CA VAL A 447 -19.07 7.36 -2.89
C VAL A 447 -20.49 6.96 -3.30
N GLN A 448 -20.66 6.54 -4.56
CA GLN A 448 -21.94 6.03 -5.03
C GLN A 448 -22.36 4.78 -4.22
N ALA A 449 -21.40 4.00 -3.69
CA ALA A 449 -21.68 2.68 -3.07
C ALA A 449 -22.19 2.89 -1.67
N ALA A 450 -21.49 3.74 -0.94
CA ALA A 450 -21.95 4.27 0.33
C ALA A 450 -23.34 4.90 0.20
N ALA A 451 -23.57 5.75 -0.80
CA ALA A 451 -24.86 6.41 -0.99
C ALA A 451 -25.99 5.43 -1.31
N ALA A 452 -25.78 4.47 -2.21
CA ALA A 452 -26.78 3.45 -2.54
C ALA A 452 -27.09 2.57 -1.31
N GLN A 453 -26.07 2.10 -0.60
CA GLN A 453 -26.26 1.26 0.59
C GLN A 453 -26.93 2.04 1.73
N ALA A 454 -26.64 3.33 1.90
CA ALA A 454 -27.24 4.16 2.94
C ALA A 454 -28.74 4.44 2.72
N LYS A 455 -29.25 4.32 1.48
CA LYS A 455 -30.69 4.36 1.23
C LYS A 455 -31.40 3.15 1.85
N ASN A 456 -30.75 1.99 1.80
CA ASN A 456 -31.28 0.75 2.38
C ASN A 456 -30.95 0.62 3.87
N CYS A 457 -29.85 1.21 4.33
CA CYS A 457 -29.38 1.17 5.71
C CYS A 457 -28.86 2.55 6.16
N PRO A 458 -29.74 3.45 6.63
CA PRO A 458 -29.36 4.82 7.01
C PRO A 458 -28.29 4.89 8.12
N ALA A 459 -28.25 3.90 9.02
CA ALA A 459 -27.26 3.79 10.10
C ALA A 459 -25.81 3.68 9.58
N LEU A 460 -25.60 3.31 8.30
CA LEU A 460 -24.28 3.33 7.68
C LEU A 460 -23.61 4.71 7.80
N LYS A 461 -24.39 5.81 7.80
CA LYS A 461 -23.87 7.18 7.91
C LYS A 461 -23.22 7.48 9.27
N ASP A 462 -23.60 6.74 10.30
CA ASP A 462 -23.07 6.93 11.66
C ASP A 462 -21.70 6.25 11.82
N VAL A 463 -21.48 5.15 11.10
CA VAL A 463 -20.26 4.34 11.14
C VAL A 463 -19.26 4.72 10.06
N LEU A 464 -19.70 4.94 8.82
CA LEU A 464 -18.82 5.21 7.68
C LEU A 464 -18.50 6.70 7.55
N ARG A 465 -17.21 7.01 7.54
CA ARG A 465 -16.62 8.33 7.37
C ARG A 465 -15.81 8.37 6.08
N LEU A 466 -16.37 8.99 5.04
CA LEU A 466 -15.64 9.24 3.80
C LEU A 466 -14.65 10.38 4.01
N ARG A 467 -13.40 10.21 3.55
CA ARG A 467 -12.34 11.22 3.66
C ARG A 467 -11.69 11.44 2.29
N LYS A 468 -11.58 12.69 1.84
CA LYS A 468 -11.05 13.04 0.51
C LYS A 468 -9.62 13.54 0.63
N ASN A 469 -8.70 12.88 -0.08
CA ASN A 469 -7.27 13.21 -0.11
C ASN A 469 -6.62 13.23 1.29
N VAL A 470 -7.00 12.29 2.15
CA VAL A 470 -6.41 12.12 3.48
C VAL A 470 -5.42 10.95 3.46
N ASP A 471 -4.21 11.19 3.96
CA ASP A 471 -3.20 10.16 4.10
C ASP A 471 -3.56 9.18 5.23
N SER A 472 -3.63 7.90 4.91
CA SER A 472 -4.12 6.88 5.83
C SER A 472 -3.17 6.59 7.00
N LEU A 473 -1.86 6.77 6.82
CA LEU A 473 -0.87 6.59 7.89
C LEU A 473 -0.92 7.75 8.88
N GLN A 474 -0.98 8.97 8.35
CA GLN A 474 -1.13 10.19 9.15
C GLN A 474 -2.41 10.13 9.97
N LEU A 475 -3.53 9.76 9.35
CA LEU A 475 -4.81 9.60 10.04
C LEU A 475 -4.72 8.55 11.16
N ALA A 476 -4.07 7.40 10.90
CA ALA A 476 -3.90 6.34 11.90
C ALA A 476 -3.17 6.84 13.14
N HIS A 477 -2.14 7.64 12.93
CA HIS A 477 -1.36 8.28 13.98
C HIS A 477 -2.13 9.36 14.75
N GLU A 478 -2.92 10.18 14.07
CA GLU A 478 -3.75 11.20 14.73
C GLU A 478 -4.84 10.58 15.60
N LEU A 479 -5.51 9.54 15.08
CA LEU A 479 -6.54 8.81 15.81
C LEU A 479 -5.94 8.02 17.00
N SER A 480 -4.72 7.47 16.86
CA SER A 480 -4.07 6.76 17.96
C SER A 480 -3.70 7.71 19.10
N LYS A 481 -3.24 8.93 18.78
CA LYS A 481 -2.93 9.99 19.77
C LYS A 481 -4.15 10.42 20.59
N GLY A 482 -5.34 10.51 19.97
CA GLY A 482 -6.57 10.96 20.64
C GLY A 482 -7.11 10.01 21.73
N SER A 483 -6.55 8.81 21.86
CA SER A 483 -7.10 7.73 22.69
C SER A 483 -6.85 7.86 24.20
N GLY A 484 -5.96 8.76 24.60
CA GLY A 484 -5.38 8.78 25.94
C GLY A 484 -4.56 7.51 26.26
N LYS A 485 -3.90 7.49 27.43
CA LYS A 485 -2.99 6.39 27.84
C LYS A 485 -3.69 5.06 28.12
N LEU A 486 -5.02 5.05 28.22
CA LEU A 486 -5.78 3.91 28.75
C LEU A 486 -6.08 2.81 27.71
N ARG A 487 -5.99 3.10 26.41
CA ARG A 487 -6.36 2.16 25.34
C ARG A 487 -5.41 2.26 24.13
N PRO A 488 -4.20 1.67 24.20
CA PRO A 488 -3.33 1.57 23.04
C PRO A 488 -3.96 0.66 21.96
N LEU A 489 -3.48 0.77 20.71
CA LEU A 489 -3.83 -0.14 19.62
C LEU A 489 -5.32 -0.20 19.26
N LYS A 490 -6.07 0.88 19.52
CA LYS A 490 -7.49 0.97 19.15
C LYS A 490 -7.76 1.35 17.69
N VAL A 491 -6.72 1.60 16.92
CA VAL A 491 -6.83 1.98 15.51
C VAL A 491 -6.24 0.86 14.67
N ALA A 492 -6.87 0.52 13.55
CA ALA A 492 -6.34 -0.40 12.57
C ALA A 492 -6.31 0.23 11.17
N LEU A 493 -5.21 0.05 10.47
CA LEU A 493 -5.01 0.45 9.09
C LEU A 493 -4.88 -0.81 8.22
N LEU A 494 -5.72 -0.92 7.19
CA LEU A 494 -5.50 -1.91 6.14
C LEU A 494 -4.28 -1.51 5.30
N ASN A 495 -3.42 -2.46 4.96
CA ASN A 495 -2.37 -2.31 3.98
C ASN A 495 -2.55 -3.36 2.87
N GLY A 496 -2.71 -2.90 1.63
CA GLY A 496 -2.76 -3.73 0.44
C GLY A 496 -1.38 -4.21 0.05
N ALA A 497 -0.92 -5.27 0.69
CA ALA A 497 0.40 -5.83 0.53
C ALA A 497 0.56 -6.62 -0.77
N ASN A 498 1.79 -6.74 -1.25
CA ASN A 498 2.13 -7.73 -2.27
C ASN A 498 2.02 -9.14 -1.66
N ARG A 499 1.35 -10.05 -2.36
CA ARG A 499 1.15 -11.44 -1.91
C ARG A 499 2.45 -12.20 -1.63
N LYS A 500 3.54 -11.83 -2.30
CA LYS A 500 4.86 -12.46 -2.18
C LYS A 500 5.71 -11.88 -1.04
N LEU A 501 5.46 -10.63 -0.63
CA LEU A 501 6.32 -9.89 0.27
C LEU A 501 5.60 -8.69 0.92
N CYS A 502 5.51 -8.65 2.25
CA CYS A 502 4.99 -7.48 2.95
C CYS A 502 5.97 -6.30 2.81
N GLY A 503 5.47 -5.13 2.39
CA GLY A 503 6.28 -3.93 2.16
C GLY A 503 6.99 -3.89 0.81
N ASN A 504 6.85 -4.95 0.01
CA ASN A 504 7.45 -5.06 -1.33
C ASN A 504 8.93 -4.62 -1.30
N HIS A 505 9.32 -3.72 -2.21
CA HIS A 505 10.68 -3.21 -2.31
C HIS A 505 10.83 -1.79 -1.72
N TRP A 506 10.22 -1.53 -0.55
CA TRP A 506 10.23 -0.19 0.07
C TRP A 506 11.63 0.41 0.24
N PHE A 507 12.65 -0.45 0.44
CA PHE A 507 14.05 -0.10 0.60
C PHE A 507 14.80 0.09 -0.74
N GLN A 508 14.21 -0.25 -1.89
CA GLN A 508 14.81 -0.01 -3.21
C GLN A 508 14.38 1.34 -3.79
N SER A 509 14.70 1.59 -5.06
CA SER A 509 14.20 2.74 -5.85
C SER A 509 12.78 2.52 -6.41
N GLY A 510 12.10 1.46 -5.94
CA GLY A 510 10.80 0.97 -6.40
C GLY A 510 9.61 1.89 -6.16
N ALA A 511 8.43 1.41 -6.56
CA ALA A 511 7.16 2.13 -6.75
C ALA A 511 6.93 3.39 -5.88
N ARG A 512 7.04 4.55 -6.54
CA ARG A 512 6.89 5.90 -5.93
C ARG A 512 5.50 6.13 -5.33
N TYR A 513 4.48 5.55 -5.95
CA TYR A 513 3.07 5.75 -5.61
C TYR A 513 2.42 4.52 -5.00
N ALA A 514 3.16 3.42 -4.78
CA ALA A 514 2.61 2.27 -4.09
C ALA A 514 2.35 2.66 -2.63
N ILE A 515 1.10 2.50 -2.19
CA ILE A 515 0.69 2.78 -0.82
C ILE A 515 1.53 1.92 0.13
N ASP A 516 1.63 0.61 -0.13
CA ASP A 516 2.42 -0.34 0.67
C ASP A 516 3.86 0.15 0.90
N GLU A 517 4.60 0.48 -0.16
CA GLU A 517 5.98 0.95 -0.04
C GLU A 517 6.10 2.28 0.73
N ASN A 518 5.16 3.21 0.53
CA ASN A 518 5.17 4.51 1.21
C ASN A 518 4.77 4.40 2.69
N LEU A 519 3.93 3.45 3.08
CA LEU A 519 3.67 3.14 4.48
C LEU A 519 4.96 2.66 5.16
N HIS A 520 5.67 1.72 4.54
CA HIS A 520 6.91 1.16 5.07
C HIS A 520 8.03 2.21 5.16
N ARG A 521 8.24 3.00 4.11
CA ARG A 521 9.26 4.08 4.14
C ARG A 521 9.07 5.05 5.30
N ARG A 522 7.83 5.27 5.75
CA ARG A 522 7.49 6.23 6.82
C ARG A 522 7.33 5.58 8.19
N SER A 523 7.63 4.30 8.33
CA SER A 523 7.52 3.57 9.59
C SER A 523 8.60 2.48 9.68
N ALA A 524 9.61 2.73 10.51
CA ALA A 524 10.65 1.75 10.80
C ALA A 524 10.09 0.55 11.58
N SER A 525 9.13 0.78 12.48
CA SER A 525 8.44 -0.29 13.22
C SER A 525 7.62 -1.21 12.30
N LEU A 526 6.91 -0.66 11.32
CA LEU A 526 6.23 -1.46 10.29
C LEU A 526 7.25 -2.20 9.41
N SER A 527 8.28 -1.50 8.95
CA SER A 527 9.30 -2.04 8.06
C SER A 527 10.08 -3.21 8.64
N ARG A 528 10.47 -3.13 9.91
CA ARG A 528 11.16 -4.24 10.59
C ARG A 528 10.22 -5.42 10.82
N ALA A 529 8.96 -5.17 11.18
CA ALA A 529 7.98 -6.24 11.38
C ALA A 529 7.76 -7.01 10.07
N SER A 530 7.60 -6.30 8.95
CA SER A 530 7.54 -6.91 7.63
C SER A 530 8.81 -7.69 7.29
N LEU A 531 10.01 -7.18 7.58
CA LEU A 531 11.26 -7.92 7.37
C LEU A 531 11.29 -9.25 8.16
N LEU A 532 10.86 -9.24 9.43
CA LEU A 532 10.79 -10.42 10.28
C LEU A 532 9.72 -11.42 9.82
N VAL A 533 8.56 -10.94 9.38
CA VAL A 533 7.48 -11.79 8.82
C VAL A 533 7.90 -12.39 7.48
N ASN A 534 8.52 -11.59 6.61
CA ASN A 534 9.04 -12.04 5.34
C ASN A 534 10.16 -13.07 5.56
N PHE A 535 10.95 -12.90 6.62
CA PHE A 535 12.19 -13.66 6.86
C PHE A 535 13.08 -13.69 5.60
N ASP A 536 13.07 -12.57 4.87
CA ASP A 536 13.77 -12.34 3.62
C ASP A 536 13.61 -10.87 3.17
N THR A 537 14.46 -10.43 2.25
CA THR A 537 14.31 -9.16 1.52
C THR A 537 13.80 -9.35 0.09
N GLU A 538 13.77 -10.58 -0.43
CA GLU A 538 13.24 -10.89 -1.75
C GLU A 538 12.12 -11.95 -1.70
N PRO A 539 11.22 -11.99 -2.71
CA PRO A 539 10.33 -13.12 -2.91
C PRO A 539 11.12 -14.43 -3.08
N ARG A 540 10.70 -15.48 -2.37
CA ARG A 540 11.26 -16.83 -2.49
C ARG A 540 10.16 -17.89 -2.42
N PRO A 541 10.42 -19.14 -2.83
CA PRO A 541 9.54 -20.25 -2.53
C PRO A 541 9.34 -20.43 -1.03
N ARG A 542 8.12 -20.74 -0.63
CA ARG A 542 7.59 -20.82 0.73
C ARG A 542 6.67 -22.03 0.84
N ARG A 543 6.61 -22.61 2.04
CA ARG A 543 5.60 -23.62 2.37
C ARG A 543 4.30 -22.91 2.76
N ALA A 544 3.15 -23.53 2.49
CA ALA A 544 1.85 -22.99 2.86
C ALA A 544 1.73 -22.65 4.37
N THR A 545 2.42 -23.39 5.24
CA THR A 545 2.45 -23.17 6.69
C THR A 545 3.53 -22.20 7.16
N GLN A 546 4.42 -21.73 6.27
CA GLN A 546 5.60 -20.99 6.69
C GLN A 546 5.25 -19.69 7.42
N LEU A 547 4.28 -18.91 6.94
CA LEU A 547 3.87 -17.68 7.62
C LEU A 547 3.31 -17.96 9.02
N GLN A 548 2.55 -19.05 9.17
CA GLN A 548 2.02 -19.50 10.45
C GLN A 548 3.14 -19.90 11.41
N GLU A 549 4.14 -20.62 10.92
CA GLU A 549 5.34 -21.00 11.67
C GLU A 549 6.13 -19.76 12.08
N THR A 550 6.33 -18.79 11.19
CA THR A 550 7.04 -17.54 11.47
C THR A 550 6.32 -16.70 12.53
N VAL A 551 5.00 -16.56 12.47
CA VAL A 551 4.25 -15.84 13.51
C VAL A 551 4.37 -16.54 14.87
N ARG A 552 4.26 -17.87 14.90
CA ARG A 552 4.46 -18.66 16.14
C ARG A 552 5.90 -18.61 16.66
N PHE A 553 6.89 -18.57 15.77
CA PHE A 553 8.30 -18.44 16.13
C PHE A 553 8.53 -17.19 16.97
N PHE A 554 7.88 -16.08 16.63
CA PHE A 554 7.93 -14.85 17.43
C PHE A 554 6.88 -14.77 18.55
N ARG A 555 6.25 -15.90 18.92
CA ARG A 555 5.19 -15.99 19.94
C ARG A 555 3.92 -15.19 19.62
N GLY A 556 3.71 -14.85 18.35
CA GLY A 556 2.47 -14.26 17.88
C GLY A 556 1.32 -15.27 17.85
N THR A 557 0.12 -14.78 17.59
CA THR A 557 -1.13 -15.56 17.63
C THR A 557 -1.58 -15.94 16.22
N VAL A 558 -2.10 -17.15 16.05
CA VAL A 558 -2.77 -17.57 14.82
C VAL A 558 -4.25 -17.76 15.11
N VAL A 559 -5.08 -17.02 14.38
CA VAL A 559 -6.54 -16.95 14.56
C VAL A 559 -7.22 -17.56 13.34
N ASP A 560 -8.15 -18.48 13.59
CA ASP A 560 -9.02 -19.05 12.55
C ASP A 560 -10.33 -18.25 12.48
N LEU A 561 -10.48 -17.46 11.42
CA LEU A 561 -11.61 -16.55 11.22
C LEU A 561 -12.95 -17.27 11.15
N ALA A 562 -12.98 -18.51 10.65
CA ALA A 562 -14.21 -19.29 10.59
C ALA A 562 -14.78 -19.57 12.00
N LYS A 563 -13.91 -19.67 13.01
CA LYS A 563 -14.32 -19.83 14.42
C LYS A 563 -14.70 -18.53 15.09
N VAL A 564 -14.19 -17.41 14.60
CA VAL A 564 -14.52 -16.07 15.12
C VAL A 564 -15.90 -15.65 14.62
N ASP A 565 -16.20 -15.85 13.33
CA ASP A 565 -17.49 -15.45 12.72
C ASP A 565 -18.67 -16.23 13.33
N ALA A 566 -18.47 -17.49 13.74
CA ALA A 566 -19.52 -18.28 14.40
C ALA A 566 -19.94 -17.75 15.80
N CYS A 567 -19.10 -16.91 16.42
CA CYS A 567 -19.39 -16.29 17.72
C CYS A 567 -20.00 -14.88 17.58
N VAL A 568 -20.03 -14.33 16.37
CA VAL A 568 -20.52 -12.98 16.04
C VAL A 568 -21.92 -13.10 15.47
#